data_AF-A0A962D3H9-F1
#
_entry.id   AF-A0A962D3H9-F1
#
_cell.length_a   1.000
_cell.length_b   1.000
_cell.length_c   1.000
_cell.angle_alpha   90.00
_cell.angle_beta   90.00
_cell.angle_gamma   90.00
#
_symmetry.space_group_name_H-M   'P 1'
#
loop_
_entity.id
_entity.type
_entity.pdbx_description
1 polymer ?
#
loop_
_entity_poly.entity_id
_entity_poly.type
_entity_poly.pdbx_seq_one_letter_code
_entity_poly.pdbx_strand_id
1 'polypeptide(L)'
;MKTLNAMARQIWPVALAGLISLPVGAATINVNSLLDGGSTSDGLCTLREAVLAADLNLAIDTCAAGSNTAADVIVLSPSLFPPPLQLGVISLTDSL
;
A
#
# COMPACT_ATOMS: atom_id res chain seq x y z
N MET A 1 -26.15 8.31 60.75
CA MET A 1 -25.50 7.07 60.28
C MET A 1 -25.72 6.97 58.77
N LYS A 2 -24.60 6.92 58.03
CA LYS A 2 -24.39 6.73 56.57
C LYS A 2 -25.61 6.50 55.67
N THR A 3 -25.86 7.44 54.75
CA THR A 3 -26.37 7.12 53.41
C THR A 3 -25.18 7.08 52.46
N LEU A 4 -24.84 5.91 51.92
CA LEU A 4 -23.83 5.79 50.87
C LEU A 4 -24.26 4.76 49.81
N ASN A 5 -24.47 5.32 48.62
CA ASN A 5 -23.98 4.85 47.33
C ASN A 5 -24.97 4.21 46.35
N ALA A 6 -24.98 4.88 45.19
CA ALA A 6 -25.87 4.72 44.07
C ALA A 6 -25.62 3.44 43.28
N MET A 7 -26.71 2.77 42.91
CA MET A 7 -26.74 1.68 41.93
C MET A 7 -26.69 2.28 40.52
N ALA A 8 -25.55 2.86 40.12
CA ALA A 8 -25.34 3.28 38.73
C ALA A 8 -24.90 2.07 37.90
N ARG A 9 -25.88 1.26 37.48
CA ARG A 9 -25.71 0.16 36.53
C ARG A 9 -25.41 0.76 35.15
N GLN A 10 -24.13 1.00 34.90
CA GLN A 10 -23.59 1.46 33.62
C GLN A 10 -23.84 0.40 32.54
N ILE A 11 -24.71 0.74 31.60
CA ILE A 11 -24.95 -0.04 30.39
C ILE A 11 -23.91 0.46 29.39
N TRP A 12 -22.89 -0.35 29.07
CA TRP A 12 -21.94 -0.01 28.02
C TRP A 12 -22.66 0.01 26.67
N PRO A 13 -22.73 1.14 25.94
CA PRO A 13 -23.26 1.12 24.60
C PRO A 13 -22.21 0.41 23.72
N VAL A 14 -22.60 -0.72 23.13
CA VAL A 14 -21.86 -1.34 22.03
C VAL A 14 -21.90 -0.34 20.87
N ALA A 15 -20.84 0.46 20.74
CA ALA A 15 -20.64 1.32 19.59
C ALA A 15 -20.32 0.42 18.40
N LEU A 16 -21.35 0.12 17.60
CA LEU A 16 -21.22 -0.55 16.31
C LEU A 16 -20.56 0.43 15.34
N ALA A 17 -19.22 0.45 15.32
CA ALA A 17 -18.45 1.20 14.35
C ALA A 17 -18.69 0.59 12.95
N GLY A 18 -19.47 1.30 12.13
CA GLY A 18 -19.68 0.93 10.73
C GLY A 18 -18.35 0.91 9.98
N LEU A 19 -17.97 -0.25 9.47
CA LEU A 19 -16.87 -0.41 8.53
C LEU A 19 -17.30 0.22 7.20
N ILE A 20 -16.92 1.46 6.98
CA ILE A 20 -17.04 2.10 5.67
C ILE A 20 -15.94 1.48 4.80
N SER A 21 -16.29 0.48 3.99
CA SER A 21 -15.35 -0.06 3.01
C SER A 21 -15.15 0.98 1.92
N LEU A 22 -13.97 1.60 1.87
CA LEU A 22 -13.58 2.43 0.74
C LEU A 22 -13.51 1.56 -0.53
N PRO A 23 -13.84 2.10 -1.72
CA PRO A 23 -13.62 1.38 -2.95
C PRO A 23 -12.13 1.09 -3.09
N VAL A 24 -11.77 -0.19 -3.02
CA VAL A 24 -10.40 -0.63 -3.28
C VAL A 24 -10.23 -0.63 -4.80
N GLY A 25 -9.74 0.50 -5.32
CA GLY A 25 -9.41 0.66 -6.74
C GLY A 25 -8.09 -0.03 -7.08
N ALA A 26 -7.74 -0.05 -8.37
CA ALA A 26 -6.39 -0.38 -8.82
C ALA A 26 -5.37 0.52 -8.12
N ALA A 27 -4.26 -0.04 -7.61
CA ALA A 27 -3.20 0.76 -7.04
C ALA A 27 -2.30 1.34 -8.14
N THR A 28 -1.79 2.56 -7.92
CA THR A 28 -0.69 3.12 -8.70
C THR A 28 0.55 3.15 -7.82
N ILE A 29 1.55 2.34 -8.15
CA ILE A 29 2.78 2.18 -7.36
C ILE A 29 3.91 2.89 -8.09
N ASN A 30 4.48 3.93 -7.47
CA ASN A 30 5.47 4.78 -8.13
C ASN A 30 6.90 4.42 -7.70
N VAL A 31 7.67 3.86 -8.63
CA VAL A 31 9.09 3.55 -8.47
C VAL A 31 9.88 4.86 -8.53
N ASN A 32 10.72 5.10 -7.52
CA ASN A 32 11.52 6.32 -7.39
C ASN A 32 13.03 6.04 -7.37
N SER A 33 13.43 4.79 -7.57
CA SER A 33 14.83 4.36 -7.58
C SER A 33 15.11 3.34 -8.67
N LEU A 34 16.27 3.48 -9.32
CA LEU A 34 16.83 2.49 -10.26
C LEU A 34 17.72 1.47 -9.57
N LEU A 35 17.94 1.62 -8.26
CA LEU A 35 18.69 0.63 -7.49
C LEU A 35 17.88 -0.66 -7.39
N ASP A 36 18.58 -1.78 -7.36
CA ASP A 36 18.03 -3.07 -6.98
C ASP A 36 18.50 -3.37 -5.55
N GLY A 37 17.93 -2.64 -4.59
CA GLY A 37 18.26 -2.77 -3.18
C GLY A 37 17.68 -4.07 -2.62
N GLY A 38 18.49 -4.88 -1.95
CA GLY A 38 18.00 -6.07 -1.23
C GLY A 38 17.37 -5.75 0.13
N SER A 39 17.37 -4.47 0.54
CA SER A 39 16.90 -4.02 1.85
C SER A 39 15.61 -3.23 1.69
N THR A 40 14.51 -3.75 2.26
CA THR A 40 13.15 -3.18 2.15
C THR A 40 12.91 -2.01 3.12
N SER A 41 13.94 -1.22 3.42
CA SER A 41 13.87 -0.15 4.43
C SER A 41 14.94 0.92 4.19
N ASP A 42 15.27 1.19 2.93
CA ASP A 42 16.22 2.22 2.52
C ASP A 42 15.53 3.56 2.19
N GLY A 43 14.21 3.62 2.31
CA GLY A 43 13.40 4.80 2.06
C GLY A 43 13.13 5.03 0.57
N LEU A 44 13.40 4.03 -0.27
CA LEU A 44 13.15 4.05 -1.70
C LEU A 44 12.01 3.08 -2.05
N CYS A 45 11.51 3.22 -3.27
CA CYS A 45 10.61 2.27 -3.88
C CYS A 45 11.27 1.83 -5.18
N THR A 46 11.95 0.69 -5.13
CA THR A 46 12.61 0.05 -6.26
C THR A 46 11.60 -0.76 -7.09
N LEU A 47 11.98 -1.14 -8.32
CA LEU A 47 11.11 -1.99 -9.15
C LEU A 47 10.79 -3.34 -8.47
N ARG A 48 11.76 -3.94 -7.78
CA ARG A 48 11.57 -5.20 -7.05
C ARG A 48 10.52 -5.05 -5.95
N GLU A 49 10.63 -3.98 -5.16
CA GLU A 49 9.68 -3.71 -4.07
C GLU A 49 8.29 -3.36 -4.60
N ALA A 50 8.19 -2.62 -5.69
CA ALA A 50 6.92 -2.30 -6.32
C ALA A 50 6.19 -3.55 -6.82
N VAL A 51 6.92 -4.51 -7.41
CA VAL A 51 6.36 -5.80 -7.83
C VAL A 51 5.89 -6.61 -6.62
N LEU A 52 6.70 -6.69 -5.55
CA LEU A 52 6.30 -7.37 -4.32
C LEU A 52 5.08 -6.72 -3.67
N ALA A 53 5.00 -5.39 -3.67
CA ALA A 53 3.89 -4.66 -3.09
C ALA A 53 2.58 -4.88 -3.86
N ALA A 54 2.65 -4.95 -5.19
CA ALA A 54 1.54 -5.32 -6.07
C ALA A 54 1.07 -6.76 -5.81
N ASP A 55 1.98 -7.73 -5.86
CA ASP A 55 1.65 -9.16 -5.76
C ASP A 55 1.11 -9.54 -4.37
N LEU A 56 1.76 -9.05 -3.31
CA LEU A 56 1.37 -9.35 -1.93
C LEU A 56 0.19 -8.50 -1.45
N ASN A 57 -0.19 -7.44 -2.18
CA ASN A 57 -1.17 -6.45 -1.74
C ASN A 57 -0.80 -5.80 -0.40
N LEU A 58 0.49 -5.57 -0.19
CA LEU A 58 1.06 -5.01 1.05
C LEU A 58 2.01 -3.87 0.72
N ALA A 59 2.06 -2.86 1.57
CA ALA A 59 3.06 -1.80 1.43
C ALA A 59 4.46 -2.36 1.76
N ILE A 60 5.41 -2.14 0.85
CA ILE A 60 6.82 -2.53 1.01
C ILE A 60 7.66 -1.24 0.98
N ASP A 61 8.35 -0.95 2.09
CA ASP A 61 9.05 0.32 2.31
C ASP A 61 8.18 1.54 1.98
N THR A 62 8.58 2.35 0.99
CA THR A 62 7.84 3.52 0.52
C THR A 62 6.87 3.22 -0.62
N CYS A 63 6.82 1.98 -1.11
CA CYS A 63 5.86 1.56 -2.13
C CYS A 63 4.45 1.42 -1.53
N ALA A 64 3.46 1.96 -2.23
CA ALA A 64 2.05 1.74 -1.89
C ALA A 64 1.68 0.25 -2.04
N ALA A 65 0.76 -0.22 -1.19
CA ALA A 65 0.20 -1.56 -1.32
C ALA A 65 -0.57 -1.73 -2.64
N GLY A 66 -0.50 -2.93 -3.21
CA GLY A 66 -1.31 -3.36 -4.35
C GLY A 66 -2.80 -3.54 -4.05
N SER A 67 -3.55 -3.97 -5.06
CA SER A 67 -5.00 -4.18 -5.01
C SER A 67 -5.40 -5.64 -5.20
N ASN A 68 -6.17 -6.16 -4.25
CA ASN A 68 -6.67 -7.54 -4.30
C ASN A 68 -7.93 -7.70 -5.17
N THR A 69 -8.47 -6.62 -5.73
CA THR A 69 -9.68 -6.66 -6.58
C THR A 69 -9.50 -6.04 -7.95
N ALA A 70 -8.34 -5.44 -8.24
CA ALA A 70 -8.08 -4.75 -9.50
C ALA A 70 -6.62 -4.89 -9.92
N ALA A 71 -6.35 -4.75 -11.21
CA ALA A 71 -4.98 -4.79 -11.72
C ALA A 71 -4.23 -3.51 -11.33
N ASP A 72 -3.05 -3.65 -10.73
CA ASP A 72 -2.20 -2.53 -10.35
C ASP A 72 -1.39 -1.97 -11.53
N VAL A 73 -0.96 -0.71 -11.39
CA VAL A 73 -0.10 -0.03 -12.34
C VAL A 73 1.20 0.37 -11.65
N ILE A 74 2.32 -0.17 -12.12
CA ILE A 74 3.66 0.24 -11.68
C ILE A 74 4.16 1.35 -12.61
N VAL A 75 4.45 2.52 -12.05
CA VAL A 75 4.93 3.70 -12.77
C VAL A 75 6.40 3.92 -12.44
N LEU A 76 7.25 4.02 -13.47
CA LEU A 76 8.63 4.45 -13.29
C LEU A 76 8.69 5.98 -13.29
N SER A 77 9.14 6.58 -12.19
CA SER A 77 9.21 8.04 -12.08
C SER A 77 10.04 8.64 -13.24
N PRO A 78 9.54 9.67 -13.94
CA PRO A 78 10.27 10.29 -15.06
C PRO A 78 11.64 10.85 -14.67
N SER A 79 11.80 11.26 -13.40
CA SER A 79 13.06 11.73 -12.84
C SER A 79 14.17 10.68 -12.83
N LEU A 80 13.84 9.40 -13.03
CA LEU A 80 14.82 8.32 -13.12
C LEU A 80 15.56 8.30 -14.45
N PHE A 81 15.01 8.92 -15.50
CA PHE A 81 15.56 8.86 -16.84
C PHE A 81 15.97 10.27 -17.31
N PRO A 82 17.27 10.62 -17.22
CA PRO A 82 17.74 11.86 -17.81
C PRO A 82 17.58 11.83 -19.34
N PRO A 83 17.33 12.97 -19.99
CA PRO A 83 17.16 13.02 -21.43
C PRO A 83 18.42 12.58 -22.21
N PRO A 84 18.25 11.92 -23.37
CA PRO A 84 16.97 11.56 -23.99
C PRO A 84 16.27 10.38 -23.28
N LEU A 85 14.95 10.50 -23.07
CA LEU A 85 14.14 9.46 -22.45
C LEU A 85 14.19 8.19 -23.30
N GLN A 86 14.95 7.19 -22.86
CA GLN A 86 14.89 5.85 -23.43
C GLN A 86 13.84 5.05 -22.67
N LEU A 87 12.60 5.07 -23.18
CA LEU A 87 11.53 4.24 -22.66
C LEU A 87 11.82 2.78 -23.06
N GLY A 88 12.43 2.02 -22.15
CA GLY A 88 12.55 0.58 -22.30
C GLY A 88 11.15 -0.04 -22.12
N VAL A 89 10.68 -0.78 -23.11
CA VAL A 89 9.46 -1.59 -22.95
C VAL A 89 9.83 -2.80 -22.10
N ILE A 90 9.27 -2.89 -20.89
CA ILE A 90 9.32 -4.11 -20.09
C ILE A 90 8.11 -4.94 -20.50
N SER A 91 8.33 -5.96 -21.34
CA SER A 91 7.30 -6.93 -21.68
C SER A 91 7.33 -8.05 -20.65
N LEU A 92 6.32 -8.10 -19.79
CA LEU A 92 6.06 -9.23 -18.90
C LEU A 92 5.08 -10.14 -19.65
N THR A 93 5.59 -11.21 -20.26
CA THR A 93 4.72 -12.25 -20.81
C THR A 93 4.46 -13.25 -19.70
N ASP A 94 3.21 -13.30 -19.21
CA ASP A 94 2.77 -14.42 -18.38
C ASP A 94 2.98 -15.71 -19.17
N SER A 95 3.85 -16.58 -18.64
CA SER A 95 3.97 -17.94 -19.13
C SER A 95 2.88 -18.74 -18.44
N LEU A 96 1.71 -18.84 -19.09
CA LEU A 96 0.63 -19.74 -18.67
C LEU A 96 1.13 -21.19 -18.60
#